data_AF-V7B4V0-F1
#
_entry.id   AF-V7B4V0-F1
#
_cell.length_a   1.000
_cell.length_b   1.000
_cell.length_c   1.000
_cell.angle_alpha   90.00
_cell.angle_beta   90.00
_cell.angle_gamma   90.00
#
_symmetry.space_group_name_H-M   'P 1'
#
loop_
_entity.id
_entity.type
_entity.pdbx_description
1 polymer ?
#
loop_
_entity_poly.entity_id
_entity_poly.type
_entity_poly.pdbx_seq_one_letter_code
_entity_poly.pdbx_strand_id
1 'polypeptide(L)'
;MAITPHFLVIPYPVLGHVNPLIHLSQILAKHGCSITFLNTEFSHKRLSTTGVGLDNLKGSGIKFVTLPDGLGPEDDRSDQKKVVRSIKTNMPSMLPKLIQDLNALDANNKITCMVVTLSMTWALKVGHTLGIKGTLLWPASATSLALCDCIPRLIDDGVIDSYGVPSRRQKIQLSPNMPLMDTENFPWRGHDKLHFDHLMQEMQTMKLGEWWLCNTTYNLEPAAFSISPRLLPIGPLMGSDSNKSSFWEEDTSCLEWLDQQLPQSVVYVSFGSMAVMDPNQFNELALGIDLLDKPFIWVVRPNDNKVNFNAYPHDFHGSKGKIVGWAPQKKILNHPALACFISHCGWNSTVEGICGGTPFLCWPFAKDQLVNKSYICDVWKVGLGLDKDENGLISKEEIKIKVEQLLGDQNIKARSLRMKEFTMNNISKGGQSSKNLEKFIKWAQ
;
A
#
# COMPACT_ATOMS: atom_id res chain seq x y z
N MET A 1 4.46 -36.58 10.12
CA MET A 1 3.54 -35.68 9.38
C MET A 1 4.27 -34.37 9.16
N ALA A 2 4.17 -33.77 7.98
CA ALA A 2 4.74 -32.43 7.77
C ALA A 2 4.02 -31.45 8.71
N ILE A 3 4.79 -30.65 9.47
CA ILE A 3 4.22 -29.64 10.36
C ILE A 3 3.66 -28.53 9.47
N THR A 4 2.36 -28.31 9.54
CA THR A 4 1.70 -27.18 8.88
C THR A 4 2.06 -25.90 9.65
N PRO A 5 2.63 -24.88 9.00
CA PRO A 5 2.97 -23.63 9.70
C PRO A 5 1.72 -22.94 10.25
N HIS A 6 1.83 -22.41 11.46
CA HIS A 6 0.85 -21.50 12.03
C HIS A 6 1.46 -20.10 12.11
N PHE A 7 0.92 -19.20 11.30
CA PHE A 7 1.37 -17.81 11.24
C PHE A 7 0.58 -16.92 12.19
N LEU A 8 1.29 -16.17 13.03
CA LEU A 8 0.76 -14.99 13.72
C LEU A 8 1.07 -13.74 12.89
N VAL A 9 0.03 -13.09 12.39
CA VAL A 9 0.12 -11.94 11.47
C VAL A 9 -0.20 -10.65 12.23
N ILE A 10 0.70 -9.67 12.16
CA ILE A 10 0.63 -8.43 12.95
C ILE A 10 0.83 -7.19 12.04
N PRO A 11 -0.24 -6.62 11.48
CA PRO A 11 -0.18 -5.39 10.71
C PRO A 11 -0.06 -4.15 11.59
N TYR A 12 0.59 -3.11 11.06
CA TYR A 12 0.38 -1.75 11.54
C TYR A 12 -1.07 -1.34 11.16
N PRO A 13 -1.89 -0.76 12.07
CA PRO A 13 -3.34 -0.62 11.89
C PRO A 13 -3.78 0.49 10.92
N VAL A 14 -3.20 0.52 9.73
CA VAL A 14 -3.57 1.38 8.59
C VAL A 14 -3.84 0.54 7.35
N LEU A 15 -4.79 0.95 6.50
CA LEU A 15 -5.23 0.14 5.34
C LEU A 15 -4.09 -0.27 4.41
N GLY A 16 -3.11 0.61 4.20
CA GLY A 16 -1.93 0.32 3.40
C GLY A 16 -1.15 -0.91 3.85
N HIS A 17 -1.21 -1.26 5.14
CA HIS A 17 -0.51 -2.39 5.75
C HIS A 17 -1.44 -3.57 6.04
N VAL A 18 -2.67 -3.28 6.50
CA VAL A 18 -3.67 -4.30 6.82
C VAL A 18 -4.09 -5.08 5.57
N ASN A 19 -4.38 -4.41 4.46
CA ASN A 19 -4.92 -5.08 3.27
C ASN A 19 -3.92 -6.07 2.66
N PRO A 20 -2.64 -5.71 2.42
CA PRO A 20 -1.66 -6.68 1.92
C PRO A 20 -1.47 -7.88 2.86
N LEU A 21 -1.50 -7.67 4.18
CA LEU A 21 -1.38 -8.78 5.13
C LEU A 21 -2.62 -9.67 5.16
N ILE A 22 -3.83 -9.12 5.00
CA ILE A 22 -5.05 -9.92 4.84
C ILE A 22 -4.95 -10.75 3.55
N HIS A 23 -4.50 -10.15 2.43
CA HIS A 23 -4.33 -10.89 1.17
C HIS A 23 -3.29 -12.01 1.31
N LEU A 24 -2.13 -11.74 1.92
CA LEU A 24 -1.15 -12.78 2.22
C LEU A 24 -1.74 -13.88 3.09
N SER A 25 -2.47 -13.52 4.16
CA SER A 25 -3.13 -14.46 5.06
C SER A 25 -4.09 -15.39 4.31
N GLN A 26 -4.91 -14.86 3.42
CA GLN A 26 -5.83 -15.65 2.59
C GLN A 26 -5.08 -16.59 1.65
N ILE A 27 -3.99 -16.13 1.04
CA ILE A 27 -3.16 -16.96 0.16
C ILE A 27 -2.50 -18.09 0.97
N LEU A 28 -1.96 -17.81 2.16
CA LEU A 28 -1.36 -18.81 3.04
C LEU A 28 -2.41 -19.84 3.53
N ALA A 29 -3.61 -19.39 3.90
CA ALA A 29 -4.70 -20.28 4.27
C ALA A 29 -5.10 -21.24 3.13
N LYS A 30 -5.11 -20.75 1.87
CA LYS A 30 -5.34 -21.61 0.69
C LYS A 30 -4.24 -22.66 0.47
N HIS A 31 -3.04 -22.44 1.00
CA HIS A 31 -1.94 -23.42 1.02
C HIS A 31 -2.00 -24.33 2.26
N GLY A 32 -3.11 -24.30 3.00
CA GLY A 32 -3.35 -25.14 4.18
C GLY A 32 -2.71 -24.61 5.47
N CYS A 33 -2.11 -23.42 5.48
CA CYS A 33 -1.49 -22.86 6.69
C CYS A 33 -2.54 -22.37 7.69
N SER A 34 -2.28 -22.53 8.99
CA SER A 34 -3.10 -21.94 10.05
C SER A 34 -2.77 -20.46 10.20
N ILE A 35 -3.76 -19.59 10.32
CA ILE A 35 -3.53 -18.14 10.45
C ILE A 35 -4.23 -17.59 11.68
N THR A 36 -3.46 -16.94 12.55
CA THR A 36 -3.97 -16.03 13.57
C THR A 36 -3.62 -14.59 13.19
N PHE A 37 -4.62 -13.74 13.05
CA PHE A 37 -4.47 -12.33 12.66
C PHE A 37 -4.74 -11.42 13.87
N LEU A 38 -3.72 -10.66 14.28
CA LEU A 38 -3.81 -9.74 15.41
C LEU A 38 -4.29 -8.37 14.94
N ASN A 39 -5.44 -7.93 15.46
CA ASN A 39 -5.92 -6.56 15.34
C ASN A 39 -5.70 -5.78 16.62
N THR A 40 -5.72 -4.45 16.53
CA THR A 40 -6.02 -3.65 17.72
C THR A 40 -7.51 -3.81 18.06
N GLU A 41 -7.87 -3.73 19.34
CA GLU A 41 -9.29 -3.75 19.75
C GLU A 41 -10.10 -2.67 19.03
N PHE A 42 -9.54 -1.46 18.88
CA PHE A 42 -10.17 -0.36 18.15
C PHE A 42 -10.44 -0.72 16.68
N SER A 43 -9.42 -1.22 15.97
CA SER A 43 -9.57 -1.59 14.55
C SER A 43 -10.52 -2.77 14.38
N HIS A 44 -10.48 -3.75 15.30
CA HIS A 44 -11.39 -4.88 15.31
C HIS A 44 -12.84 -4.42 15.49
N LYS A 45 -13.11 -3.56 16.48
CA LYS A 45 -14.44 -2.99 16.72
C LYS A 45 -14.94 -2.25 15.47
N ARG A 46 -14.11 -1.42 14.83
CA ARG A 46 -14.49 -0.68 13.62
C ARG A 46 -14.83 -1.62 12.44
N LEU A 47 -14.08 -2.70 12.26
CA LEU A 47 -14.36 -3.70 11.22
C LEU A 47 -15.63 -4.52 11.49
N SER A 48 -15.98 -4.72 12.76
CA SER A 48 -17.20 -5.42 13.17
C SER A 48 -18.43 -4.51 13.12
N THR A 49 -18.33 -3.25 13.55
CA THR A 49 -19.45 -2.29 13.56
C THR A 49 -19.89 -1.88 12.16
N THR A 50 -18.96 -1.85 11.20
CA THR A 50 -19.30 -1.59 9.80
C THR A 50 -19.97 -2.78 9.11
N GLY A 51 -20.06 -3.96 9.73
CA GLY A 51 -20.69 -5.17 9.17
C GLY A 51 -20.02 -5.75 7.91
N VAL A 52 -18.96 -5.09 7.42
CA VAL A 52 -18.39 -5.30 6.07
C VAL A 52 -17.01 -5.95 6.13
N GLY A 53 -16.29 -5.87 7.25
CA GLY A 53 -14.87 -6.29 7.32
C GLY A 53 -14.64 -7.74 7.79
N LEU A 54 -15.04 -8.07 9.02
CA LEU A 54 -14.77 -9.40 9.59
C LEU A 54 -15.79 -10.47 9.18
N ASP A 55 -17.06 -10.08 8.99
CA ASP A 55 -18.12 -11.02 8.62
C ASP A 55 -17.89 -11.64 7.23
N ASN A 56 -17.32 -10.87 6.30
CA ASN A 56 -16.92 -11.35 4.98
C ASN A 56 -15.67 -12.24 4.98
N LEU A 57 -14.95 -12.30 6.12
CA LEU A 57 -13.81 -13.19 6.33
C LEU A 57 -14.23 -14.45 7.12
N LYS A 58 -15.50 -14.58 7.51
CA LYS A 58 -16.04 -15.84 8.06
C LYS A 58 -15.89 -16.94 7.02
N GLY A 59 -15.19 -18.02 7.39
CA GLY A 59 -14.88 -19.14 6.48
C GLY A 59 -13.56 -19.01 5.71
N SER A 60 -12.80 -17.91 5.87
CA SER A 60 -11.48 -17.75 5.23
C SER A 60 -10.35 -18.59 5.86
N GLY A 61 -10.62 -19.32 6.94
CA GLY A 61 -9.61 -20.04 7.72
C GLY A 61 -8.73 -19.14 8.59
N ILE A 62 -9.05 -17.84 8.72
CA ILE A 62 -8.31 -16.87 9.52
C ILE A 62 -8.97 -16.67 10.88
N LYS A 63 -8.21 -16.89 11.96
CA LYS A 63 -8.64 -16.60 13.34
C LYS A 63 -8.22 -15.19 13.73
N PHE A 64 -9.17 -14.32 14.06
CA PHE A 64 -8.87 -12.98 14.54
C PHE A 64 -8.70 -12.95 16.06
N VAL A 65 -7.68 -12.22 16.53
CA VAL A 65 -7.43 -11.94 17.95
C VAL A 65 -7.16 -10.45 18.13
N THR A 66 -7.19 -9.97 19.37
CA THR A 66 -7.04 -8.56 19.67
C THR A 66 -6.06 -8.29 20.79
N LEU A 67 -5.40 -7.13 20.72
CA LEU A 67 -4.72 -6.48 21.83
C LEU A 67 -5.14 -5.00 21.87
N PRO A 68 -5.16 -4.36 23.05
CA PRO A 68 -5.41 -2.92 23.12
C PRO A 68 -4.21 -2.16 22.52
N ASP A 69 -4.50 -1.08 21.78
CA ASP A 69 -3.48 -0.18 21.24
C ASP A 69 -2.84 0.73 22.30
N GLY A 70 -3.33 0.65 23.54
CA GLY A 70 -2.90 1.44 24.68
C GLY A 70 -3.47 2.86 24.71
N LEU A 71 -4.39 3.19 23.82
CA LEU A 71 -5.08 4.49 23.76
C LEU A 71 -6.49 4.39 24.34
N GLY A 72 -6.94 5.46 25.01
CA GLY A 72 -8.30 5.58 25.52
C GLY A 72 -9.35 5.71 24.39
N PRO A 73 -10.64 5.54 24.67
CA PRO A 73 -11.70 5.59 23.66
C PRO A 73 -11.74 6.90 22.85
N GLU A 74 -11.50 8.03 23.53
CA GLU A 74 -11.57 9.39 22.95
C GLU A 74 -10.26 9.85 22.27
N ASP A 75 -9.21 9.04 22.32
CA ASP A 75 -7.94 9.40 21.69
C ASP A 75 -8.04 9.41 20.16
N ASP A 76 -7.53 10.49 19.55
CA ASP A 76 -7.43 10.61 18.10
C ASP A 76 -6.40 9.62 17.53
N ARG A 77 -6.91 8.64 16.77
CA ARG A 77 -6.12 7.62 16.08
C ARG A 77 -5.73 8.04 14.66
N SER A 78 -6.07 9.26 14.25
CA SER A 78 -5.52 9.91 13.06
C SER A 78 -4.06 10.33 13.29
N ASP A 79 -3.68 10.67 14.52
CA ASP A 79 -2.29 10.89 14.94
C ASP A 79 -1.51 9.57 14.97
N GLN A 80 -0.96 9.23 13.81
CA GLN A 80 -0.16 8.01 13.63
C GLN A 80 1.06 7.96 14.55
N LYS A 81 1.62 9.11 14.94
CA LYS A 81 2.80 9.17 15.83
C LYS A 81 2.43 8.68 17.23
N LYS A 82 1.31 9.19 17.75
CA LYS A 82 0.76 8.78 19.04
C LYS A 82 0.37 7.30 19.05
N VAL A 83 -0.28 6.82 17.98
CA VAL A 83 -0.66 5.40 17.84
C VAL A 83 0.56 4.48 17.86
N VAL A 84 1.58 4.74 17.05
CA VAL A 84 2.81 3.92 17.01
C VAL A 84 3.48 3.87 18.37
N ARG A 85 3.63 5.03 19.03
CA ARG A 85 4.27 5.12 20.35
C ARG A 85 3.52 4.31 21.39
N SER A 86 2.19 4.43 21.43
CA SER A 86 1.36 3.71 22.40
C SER A 86 1.44 2.20 22.19
N ILE A 87 1.29 1.74 20.95
CA ILE A 87 1.41 0.31 20.59
C ILE A 87 2.76 -0.24 21.05
N LYS A 88 3.86 0.44 20.72
CA LYS A 88 5.21 -0.02 21.08
C LYS A 88 5.49 -0.01 22.58
N THR A 89 4.75 0.78 23.35
CA THR A 89 4.91 0.84 24.81
C THR A 89 4.11 -0.27 25.49
N ASN A 90 2.92 -0.58 24.97
CA ASN A 90 1.95 -1.43 25.67
C ASN A 90 1.88 -2.86 25.13
N MET A 91 1.90 -3.07 23.80
CA MET A 91 1.72 -4.40 23.20
C MET A 91 2.85 -5.40 23.47
N PRO A 92 4.15 -5.03 23.54
CA PRO A 92 5.22 -5.99 23.73
C PRO A 92 5.11 -6.85 25.00
N SER A 93 4.59 -6.30 26.11
CA SER A 93 4.44 -7.04 27.37
C SER A 93 3.26 -8.01 27.35
N MET A 94 2.25 -7.75 26.52
CA MET A 94 1.04 -8.58 26.41
C MET A 94 1.20 -9.73 25.41
N LEU A 95 2.01 -9.54 24.36
CA LEU A 95 2.15 -10.49 23.27
C LEU A 95 2.61 -11.91 23.70
N PRO A 96 3.58 -12.09 24.63
CA PRO A 96 3.98 -13.42 25.08
C PRO A 96 2.84 -14.22 25.69
N LYS A 97 2.02 -13.57 26.52
CA LYS A 97 0.87 -14.20 27.18
C LYS A 97 -0.19 -14.61 26.15
N LEU A 98 -0.49 -13.74 25.18
CA LEU A 98 -1.39 -14.06 24.07
C LEU A 98 -0.91 -15.30 23.29
N ILE A 99 0.38 -15.37 22.94
CA ILE A 99 0.96 -16.52 22.22
C ILE A 99 0.85 -17.79 23.07
N GLN A 100 1.17 -17.71 24.36
CA GLN A 100 1.06 -18.84 25.29
C GLN A 100 -0.38 -19.38 25.35
N ASP A 101 -1.35 -18.48 25.51
CA ASP A 101 -2.77 -18.85 25.60
C ASP A 101 -3.26 -19.47 24.28
N LEU A 102 -2.87 -18.92 23.14
CA LEU A 102 -3.20 -19.48 21.82
C LEU A 102 -2.59 -20.88 21.61
N ASN A 103 -1.34 -21.08 22.01
CA ASN A 103 -0.65 -22.36 21.90
C ASN A 103 -1.22 -23.40 22.90
N ALA A 104 -1.83 -22.97 24.00
CA ALA A 104 -2.49 -23.85 24.96
C ALA A 104 -3.86 -24.34 24.47
N LEU A 105 -4.53 -23.58 23.61
CA LEU A 105 -5.82 -23.97 23.02
C LEU A 105 -5.70 -25.13 22.03
N ASP A 106 -4.57 -25.26 21.35
CA ASP A 106 -4.29 -26.35 20.40
C ASP A 106 -2.80 -26.71 20.41
N ALA A 107 -2.47 -27.75 21.17
CA ALA A 107 -1.09 -28.22 21.32
C ALA A 107 -0.44 -28.71 20.02
N ASN A 108 -1.26 -29.08 19.02
CA ASN A 108 -0.80 -29.58 17.71
C ASN A 108 -0.67 -28.46 16.66
N ASN A 109 -1.18 -27.25 16.96
CA ASN A 109 -1.19 -26.11 16.05
C ASN A 109 -0.58 -24.88 16.72
N LYS A 110 0.64 -25.03 17.26
CA LYS A 110 1.37 -23.93 17.89
C LYS A 110 1.84 -22.92 16.84
N ILE A 111 1.86 -21.64 17.21
CA ILE A 111 2.44 -20.56 16.39
C ILE A 111 3.92 -20.86 16.16
N THR A 112 4.31 -21.05 14.90
CA THR A 112 5.70 -21.34 14.48
C THR A 112 6.37 -20.17 13.79
N CYS A 113 5.59 -19.25 13.22
CA CYS A 113 6.12 -18.11 12.48
C CYS A 113 5.29 -16.84 12.70
N MET A 114 5.93 -15.68 12.64
CA MET A 114 5.31 -14.37 12.72
C MET A 114 5.55 -13.58 11.43
N VAL A 115 4.51 -12.90 10.94
CA VAL A 115 4.62 -11.96 9.82
C VAL A 115 4.18 -10.59 10.29
N VAL A 116 5.07 -9.61 10.22
CA VAL A 116 4.81 -8.25 10.69
C VAL A 116 4.96 -7.24 9.54
N THR A 117 4.47 -6.02 9.72
CA THR A 117 4.82 -4.90 8.82
C THR A 117 5.64 -3.84 9.57
N LEU A 118 6.19 -2.87 8.84
CA LEU A 118 6.90 -1.73 9.43
C LEU A 118 6.05 -1.04 10.50
N SER A 119 6.69 -0.56 11.57
CA SER A 119 6.11 -0.07 12.83
C SER A 119 5.68 -1.15 13.82
N MET A 120 5.59 -2.41 13.38
CA MET A 120 5.28 -3.58 14.23
C MET A 120 6.49 -4.52 14.41
N THR A 121 7.71 -4.13 13.98
CA THR A 121 8.88 -5.03 14.06
C THR A 121 9.31 -5.37 15.47
N TRP A 122 8.85 -4.61 16.48
CA TRP A 122 9.02 -4.97 17.90
C TRP A 122 8.54 -6.39 18.22
N ALA A 123 7.53 -6.88 17.50
CA ALA A 123 7.00 -8.23 17.70
C ALA A 123 7.99 -9.31 17.24
N LEU A 124 8.92 -9.00 16.31
CA LEU A 124 10.01 -9.91 15.94
C LEU A 124 10.99 -10.13 17.11
N LYS A 125 11.23 -9.10 17.95
CA LYS A 125 12.05 -9.26 19.17
C LYS A 125 11.39 -10.21 20.15
N VAL A 126 10.08 -10.07 20.35
CA VAL A 126 9.29 -10.96 21.20
C VAL A 126 9.32 -12.39 20.65
N GLY A 127 9.07 -12.57 19.35
CA GLY A 127 9.13 -13.87 18.69
C GLY A 127 10.49 -14.53 18.82
N HIS A 128 11.57 -13.78 18.60
CA HIS A 128 12.95 -14.27 18.75
C HIS A 128 13.23 -14.82 20.15
N THR A 129 12.83 -14.10 21.20
CA THR A 129 12.98 -14.57 22.60
C THR A 129 12.17 -15.84 22.88
N LEU A 130 11.05 -16.05 22.17
CA LEU A 130 10.21 -17.23 22.29
C LEU A 130 10.60 -18.37 21.33
N GLY A 131 11.67 -18.21 20.53
CA GLY A 131 12.10 -19.20 19.54
C GLY A 131 11.16 -19.32 18.33
N ILE A 132 10.34 -18.30 18.07
CA ILE A 132 9.40 -18.25 16.94
C ILE A 132 10.06 -17.57 15.75
N LYS A 133 9.97 -18.19 14.56
CA LYS A 133 10.50 -17.61 13.32
C LYS A 133 9.79 -16.28 13.02
N GLY A 134 10.51 -15.33 12.44
CA GLY A 134 9.97 -14.00 12.14
C GLY A 134 10.27 -13.56 10.72
N THR A 135 9.37 -12.82 10.10
CA THR A 135 9.56 -12.20 8.79
C THR A 135 8.82 -10.86 8.70
N LEU A 136 9.26 -10.00 7.79
CA LEU A 136 8.61 -8.74 7.46
C LEU A 136 7.84 -8.90 6.14
N LEU A 137 6.59 -8.43 6.09
CA LEU A 137 5.97 -8.01 4.84
C LEU A 137 6.18 -6.50 4.65
N TRP A 138 6.80 -6.12 3.54
CA TRP A 138 6.91 -4.75 3.07
C TRP A 138 5.77 -4.47 2.08
N PRO A 139 4.76 -3.66 2.48
CA PRO A 139 3.60 -3.41 1.64
C PRO A 139 3.82 -2.31 0.60
N ALA A 140 4.94 -1.59 0.64
CA ALA A 140 5.31 -0.57 -0.35
C ALA A 140 6.25 -1.14 -1.44
N SER A 141 6.78 -0.29 -2.31
CA SER A 141 7.70 -0.70 -3.38
C SER A 141 8.98 -1.32 -2.81
N ALA A 142 9.53 -2.35 -3.47
CA ALA A 142 10.80 -2.95 -3.05
C ALA A 142 11.94 -1.93 -3.09
N THR A 143 11.88 -0.96 -3.99
CA THR A 143 12.84 0.14 -4.11
C THR A 143 12.81 1.05 -2.88
N SER A 144 11.63 1.35 -2.33
CA SER A 144 11.56 2.13 -1.07
C SER A 144 12.21 1.39 0.09
N LEU A 145 12.08 0.06 0.17
CA LEU A 145 12.79 -0.73 1.17
C LEU A 145 14.30 -0.75 0.94
N ALA A 146 14.73 -0.99 -0.30
CA ALA A 146 16.14 -0.99 -0.67
C ALA A 146 16.82 0.34 -0.35
N LEU A 147 16.10 1.46 -0.54
CA LEU A 147 16.57 2.79 -0.19
C LEU A 147 16.70 2.95 1.34
N CYS A 148 15.76 2.43 2.13
CA CYS A 148 15.88 2.39 3.59
C CYS A 148 17.06 1.52 4.06
N ASP A 149 17.29 0.38 3.42
CA ASP A 149 18.43 -0.50 3.73
C ASP A 149 19.78 0.15 3.39
N CYS A 150 19.80 1.02 2.39
CA CYS A 150 20.98 1.79 2.00
C CYS A 150 21.27 3.00 2.91
N ILE A 151 20.41 3.35 3.89
CA ILE A 151 20.60 4.55 4.72
C ILE A 151 22.01 4.62 5.35
N PRO A 152 22.57 3.56 5.98
CA PRO A 152 23.92 3.62 6.53
C PRO A 152 24.97 4.03 5.49
N ARG A 153 24.93 3.42 4.30
CA ARG A 153 25.83 3.75 3.20
C ARG A 153 25.63 5.18 2.70
N LEU A 154 24.38 5.65 2.61
CA LEU A 154 24.08 7.03 2.21
C LEU A 154 24.61 8.06 3.21
N ILE A 155 24.68 7.71 4.50
CA ILE A 155 25.33 8.52 5.53
C ILE A 155 26.85 8.51 5.34
N ASP A 156 27.45 7.32 5.19
CA ASP A 156 28.89 7.15 5.03
C ASP A 156 29.42 7.89 3.77
N ASP A 157 28.65 7.85 2.68
CA ASP A 157 28.95 8.52 1.41
C ASP A 157 28.68 10.05 1.45
N GLY A 158 28.15 10.58 2.57
CA GLY A 158 27.81 11.99 2.71
C GLY A 158 26.68 12.47 1.79
N VAL A 159 25.78 11.56 1.38
CA VAL A 159 24.58 11.91 0.61
C VAL A 159 23.50 12.50 1.53
N ILE A 160 23.39 11.94 2.73
CA ILE A 160 22.53 12.40 3.82
C ILE A 160 23.35 12.51 5.11
N ASP A 161 22.89 13.34 6.05
CA ASP A 161 23.43 13.38 7.40
C ASP A 161 22.82 12.28 8.30
N SER A 162 23.26 12.24 9.57
CA SER A 162 22.74 11.30 10.57
C SER A 162 21.25 11.49 10.92
N TYR A 163 20.63 12.58 10.46
CA TYR A 163 19.20 12.86 10.64
C TYR A 163 18.39 12.54 9.38
N GLY A 164 19.02 11.99 8.34
CA GLY A 164 18.38 11.65 7.08
C GLY A 164 18.12 12.85 6.18
N VAL A 165 18.78 13.98 6.44
CA VAL A 165 18.68 15.20 5.65
C VAL A 165 19.74 15.18 4.54
N PRO A 166 19.37 15.37 3.27
CA PRO A 166 20.33 15.47 2.18
C PRO A 166 21.36 16.58 2.42
N SER A 167 22.64 16.28 2.23
CA SER A 167 23.71 17.28 2.38
C SER A 167 23.67 18.34 1.26
N ARG A 168 23.11 17.98 0.11
CA ARG A 168 22.76 18.89 -0.99
C ARG A 168 21.62 18.29 -1.81
N ARG A 169 20.87 19.15 -2.49
CA ARG A 169 19.89 18.69 -3.49
C ARG A 169 20.63 18.14 -4.70
N GLN A 170 20.45 16.85 -4.95
CA GLN A 170 21.02 16.17 -6.11
C GLN A 170 20.14 15.02 -6.55
N LYS A 171 20.41 14.51 -7.74
CA LYS A 171 19.77 13.30 -8.25
C LYS A 171 20.73 12.12 -8.10
N ILE A 172 20.28 11.04 -7.47
CA ILE A 172 21.07 9.83 -7.28
C ILE A 172 20.36 8.60 -7.84
N GLN A 173 21.13 7.54 -8.06
CA GLN A 173 20.62 6.23 -8.45
C GLN A 173 21.34 5.19 -7.57
N LEU A 174 20.61 4.32 -6.87
CA LEU A 174 21.24 3.33 -5.98
C LEU A 174 21.88 2.17 -6.74
N SER A 175 21.37 1.87 -7.93
CA SER A 175 21.83 0.78 -8.80
C SER A 175 21.41 1.07 -10.25
N PRO A 176 22.18 0.64 -11.26
CA PRO A 176 21.75 0.72 -12.65
C PRO A 176 20.33 0.15 -12.82
N ASN A 177 19.52 0.81 -13.65
CA ASN A 177 18.12 0.47 -13.92
C ASN A 177 17.11 0.72 -12.78
N MET A 178 17.52 1.36 -11.67
CA MET A 178 16.56 2.04 -10.78
C MET A 178 16.18 3.43 -11.33
N PRO A 179 15.03 4.01 -10.95
CA PRO A 179 14.75 5.40 -11.28
C PRO A 179 15.79 6.33 -10.66
N LEU A 180 16.06 7.44 -11.36
CA LEU A 180 16.86 8.53 -10.83
C LEU A 180 16.02 9.30 -9.80
N MET A 181 16.50 9.41 -8.56
CA MET A 181 15.76 9.97 -7.44
C MET A 181 16.37 11.30 -6.99
N ASP A 182 15.54 12.35 -6.89
CA ASP A 182 15.92 13.58 -6.19
C ASP A 182 16.01 13.28 -4.68
N THR A 183 17.13 13.64 -4.05
CA THR A 183 17.35 13.42 -2.62
C THR A 183 16.31 14.11 -1.74
N GLU A 184 15.69 15.19 -2.22
CA GLU A 184 14.57 15.85 -1.52
C GLU A 184 13.28 15.04 -1.53
N ASN A 185 13.21 13.99 -2.34
CA ASN A 185 12.04 13.13 -2.51
C ASN A 185 12.22 11.75 -1.88
N PHE A 186 13.23 11.53 -1.03
CA PHE A 186 13.37 10.25 -0.31
C PHE A 186 12.12 9.95 0.54
N PRO A 187 11.76 8.66 0.74
CA PRO A 187 10.53 8.27 1.43
C PRO A 187 10.40 8.78 2.87
N TRP A 188 11.51 9.05 3.55
CA TRP A 188 11.56 9.60 4.91
C TRP A 188 11.65 11.13 4.95
N ARG A 189 11.62 11.82 3.80
CA ARG A 189 11.60 13.29 3.80
C ARG A 189 10.29 13.77 4.43
N GLY A 190 10.41 14.75 5.33
CA GLY A 190 9.32 15.18 6.21
C GLY A 190 9.26 14.45 7.56
N HIS A 191 10.10 13.45 7.79
CA HIS A 191 10.31 12.92 9.14
C HIS A 191 11.12 13.92 9.97
N ASP A 192 10.71 14.15 11.21
CA ASP A 192 11.59 14.76 12.21
C ASP A 192 12.64 13.72 12.66
N LYS A 193 13.64 14.17 13.43
CA LYS A 193 14.72 13.31 13.93
C LYS A 193 14.20 12.06 14.64
N LEU A 194 13.17 12.18 15.47
CA LEU A 194 12.62 11.05 16.22
C LEU A 194 12.05 9.98 15.28
N HIS A 195 11.40 10.38 14.20
CA HIS A 195 10.85 9.45 13.20
C HIS A 195 11.92 8.81 12.33
N PHE A 196 12.99 9.55 12.02
CA PHE A 196 14.12 8.99 11.30
C PHE A 196 14.89 7.98 12.18
N ASP A 197 15.18 8.31 13.43
CA ASP A 197 15.79 7.40 14.41
C ASP A 197 14.93 6.14 14.60
N HIS A 198 13.61 6.30 14.60
CA HIS A 198 12.66 5.18 14.66
C HIS A 198 12.73 4.28 13.43
N LEU A 199 12.75 4.86 12.22
CA LEU A 199 12.93 4.09 10.99
C LEU A 199 14.23 3.29 11.04
N MET A 200 15.33 3.90 11.48
CA MET A 200 16.62 3.22 11.65
C MET A 200 16.52 2.06 12.66
N GLN A 201 15.82 2.25 13.77
CA GLN A 201 15.59 1.19 14.75
C GLN A 201 14.75 0.03 14.17
N GLU A 202 13.73 0.32 13.37
CA GLU A 202 12.94 -0.67 12.65
C GLU A 202 13.82 -1.45 11.67
N MET A 203 14.66 -0.77 10.89
CA MET A 203 15.60 -1.38 9.94
C MET A 203 16.60 -2.32 10.62
N GLN A 204 17.07 -2.00 11.84
CA GLN A 204 17.89 -2.94 12.61
C GLN A 204 17.07 -4.12 13.13
N THR A 205 15.85 -3.87 13.60
CA THR A 205 15.00 -4.91 14.20
C THR A 205 14.54 -5.93 13.17
N MET A 206 14.22 -5.52 11.94
CA MET A 206 13.81 -6.43 10.87
C MET A 206 14.93 -7.38 10.40
N LYS A 207 16.20 -7.15 10.76
CA LYS A 207 17.29 -8.10 10.53
C LYS A 207 17.15 -9.39 11.33
N LEU A 208 16.31 -9.40 12.38
CA LEU A 208 15.90 -10.62 13.11
C LEU A 208 15.05 -11.55 12.25
N GLY A 209 14.41 -11.04 11.19
CA GLY A 209 13.70 -11.85 10.23
C GLY A 209 14.61 -12.35 9.11
N GLU A 210 14.38 -13.59 8.66
CA GLU A 210 15.13 -14.20 7.55
C GLU A 210 14.83 -13.49 6.22
N TRP A 211 13.54 -13.30 5.94
CA TRP A 211 13.04 -12.76 4.69
C TRP A 211 12.43 -11.37 4.88
N TRP A 212 12.58 -10.52 3.89
CA TRP A 212 11.82 -9.28 3.73
C TRP A 212 10.90 -9.46 2.52
N LEU A 213 9.71 -10.00 2.78
CA LEU A 213 8.71 -10.28 1.76
C LEU A 213 8.26 -8.96 1.14
N CYS A 214 8.36 -8.84 -0.17
CA CYS A 214 7.97 -7.62 -0.89
C CYS A 214 6.67 -7.85 -1.67
N ASN A 215 5.69 -6.96 -1.51
CA ASN A 215 4.42 -7.00 -2.23
C ASN A 215 4.58 -6.47 -3.68
N THR A 216 5.41 -7.14 -4.47
CA THR A 216 5.76 -6.79 -5.86
C THR A 216 6.25 -8.05 -6.61
N THR A 217 6.49 -7.94 -7.92
CA THR A 217 7.18 -8.99 -8.69
C THR A 217 8.65 -8.62 -8.91
N TYR A 218 9.47 -9.63 -9.25
CA TYR A 218 10.85 -9.39 -9.64
C TYR A 218 10.98 -8.37 -10.78
N ASN A 219 10.14 -8.46 -11.81
CA ASN A 219 10.35 -7.67 -13.03
C ASN A 219 9.77 -6.26 -12.98
N LEU A 220 8.91 -5.95 -12.00
CA LEU A 220 8.52 -4.58 -11.76
C LEU A 220 9.71 -3.77 -11.22
N GLU A 221 10.55 -4.39 -10.40
CA GLU A 221 11.64 -3.73 -9.68
C GLU A 221 12.94 -4.57 -9.62
N PRO A 222 13.48 -5.06 -10.76
CA PRO A 222 14.56 -6.06 -10.76
C PRO A 222 15.83 -5.57 -10.06
N ALA A 223 16.15 -4.27 -10.24
CA ALA A 223 17.31 -3.65 -9.62
C ALA A 223 17.22 -3.58 -8.09
N ALA A 224 16.02 -3.54 -7.50
CA ALA A 224 15.84 -3.54 -6.04
C ALA A 224 16.30 -4.84 -5.40
N PHE A 225 16.06 -5.97 -6.05
CA PHE A 225 16.46 -7.29 -5.55
C PHE A 225 17.97 -7.54 -5.65
N SER A 226 18.70 -6.70 -6.39
CA SER A 226 20.16 -6.74 -6.44
C SER A 226 20.81 -6.02 -5.26
N ILE A 227 20.07 -5.20 -4.51
CA ILE A 227 20.60 -4.43 -3.37
C ILE A 227 20.80 -5.32 -2.14
N SER A 228 19.84 -6.21 -1.85
CA SER A 228 19.95 -7.10 -0.70
C SER A 228 19.27 -8.45 -0.98
N PRO A 229 19.94 -9.57 -0.66
CA PRO A 229 19.42 -10.92 -0.90
C PRO A 229 18.25 -11.28 0.02
N ARG A 230 17.93 -10.45 1.03
CA ARG A 230 16.80 -10.64 1.93
C ARG A 230 15.46 -10.27 1.29
N LEU A 231 15.47 -9.40 0.28
CA LEU A 231 14.24 -8.97 -0.41
C LEU A 231 13.71 -10.15 -1.24
N LEU A 232 12.52 -10.63 -0.89
CA LEU A 232 11.88 -11.74 -1.57
C LEU A 232 10.55 -11.28 -2.19
N PRO A 233 10.46 -11.12 -3.52
CA PRO A 233 9.21 -10.72 -4.17
C PRO A 233 8.22 -11.88 -4.15
N ILE A 234 7.09 -11.68 -3.47
CA ILE A 234 6.00 -12.67 -3.37
C ILE A 234 4.66 -12.14 -3.92
N GLY A 235 4.65 -10.90 -4.42
CA GLY A 235 3.45 -10.24 -4.87
C GLY A 235 3.28 -10.23 -6.39
N PRO A 236 2.28 -9.49 -6.89
CA PRO A 236 1.26 -8.78 -6.13
C PRO A 236 0.39 -9.69 -5.28
N LEU A 237 0.17 -9.28 -4.03
CA LEU A 237 -0.78 -9.92 -3.13
C LEU A 237 -2.18 -9.41 -3.49
N MET A 238 -2.83 -10.12 -4.42
CA MET A 238 -4.18 -9.81 -4.86
C MET A 238 -5.18 -10.66 -4.06
N GLY A 239 -6.02 -10.03 -3.24
CA GLY A 239 -7.13 -10.70 -2.55
C GLY A 239 -8.17 -11.26 -3.54
N SER A 240 -9.00 -12.20 -3.11
CA SER A 240 -10.13 -12.66 -3.92
C SER A 240 -11.22 -11.58 -4.03
N ASP A 241 -11.91 -11.51 -5.17
CA ASP A 241 -12.96 -10.51 -5.43
C ASP A 241 -14.19 -10.63 -4.52
N SER A 242 -14.26 -11.73 -3.76
CA SER A 242 -15.33 -12.04 -2.81
C SER A 242 -15.22 -11.32 -1.47
N ASN A 243 -14.03 -10.81 -1.10
CA ASN A 243 -13.76 -10.42 0.29
C ASN A 243 -13.35 -8.94 0.38
N LYS A 244 -14.24 -8.13 0.96
CA LYS A 244 -14.01 -6.71 1.26
C LYS A 244 -13.02 -6.59 2.44
N SER A 245 -11.88 -5.94 2.24
CA SER A 245 -10.86 -5.70 3.28
C SER A 245 -10.82 -4.25 3.77
N SER A 246 -11.79 -3.42 3.38
CA SER A 246 -11.85 -2.00 3.73
C SER A 246 -12.48 -1.75 5.11
N PHE A 247 -12.03 -0.69 5.79
CA PHE A 247 -12.73 -0.12 6.96
C PHE A 247 -13.97 0.72 6.57
N TRP A 248 -14.15 0.98 5.27
CA TRP A 248 -15.20 1.83 4.71
C TRP A 248 -16.15 1.00 3.86
N GLU A 249 -17.42 1.35 3.90
CA GLU A 249 -18.43 0.73 3.04
C GLU A 249 -18.20 1.15 1.58
N GLU A 250 -17.96 0.16 0.72
CA GLU A 250 -17.82 0.37 -0.72
C GLU A 250 -19.16 0.66 -1.36
N ASP A 251 -19.27 1.80 -2.06
CA ASP A 251 -20.40 2.09 -2.93
C ASP A 251 -20.28 1.27 -4.22
N THR A 252 -20.97 0.13 -4.26
CA THR A 252 -20.97 -0.76 -5.44
C THR A 252 -21.84 -0.24 -6.58
N SER A 253 -22.69 0.76 -6.35
CA SER A 253 -23.53 1.35 -7.41
C SER A 253 -22.70 2.11 -8.46
N CYS A 254 -21.41 2.33 -8.21
CA CYS A 254 -20.48 2.82 -9.23
C CYS A 254 -20.16 1.77 -10.31
N LEU A 255 -20.30 0.47 -10.01
CA LEU A 255 -20.04 -0.60 -10.98
C LEU A 255 -21.17 -0.66 -12.01
N GLU A 256 -22.43 -0.64 -11.55
CA GLU A 256 -23.60 -0.58 -12.45
C GLU A 256 -23.58 0.67 -13.34
N TRP A 257 -23.07 1.78 -12.82
CA TRP A 257 -22.87 2.99 -13.60
C TRP A 257 -21.75 2.83 -14.65
N LEU A 258 -20.66 2.13 -14.32
CA LEU A 258 -19.56 1.83 -15.25
C LEU A 258 -20.02 0.94 -16.41
N ASP A 259 -20.90 -0.02 -16.16
CA ASP A 259 -21.44 -0.93 -17.17
C ASP A 259 -22.19 -0.18 -18.28
N GLN A 260 -22.67 1.04 -18.00
CA GLN A 260 -23.38 1.90 -18.95
C GLN A 260 -22.45 2.81 -19.77
N GLN A 261 -21.16 2.83 -19.47
CA GLN A 261 -20.20 3.72 -20.13
C GLN A 261 -19.53 3.04 -21.33
N LEU A 262 -19.11 3.83 -22.31
CA LEU A 262 -18.34 3.32 -23.43
C LEU A 262 -17.00 2.73 -22.96
N PRO A 263 -16.50 1.67 -23.62
CA PRO A 263 -15.16 1.15 -23.34
C PRO A 263 -14.10 2.24 -23.38
N GLN A 264 -13.17 2.23 -22.42
CA GLN A 264 -12.02 3.14 -22.37
C GLN A 264 -12.40 4.63 -22.43
N SER A 265 -13.50 5.02 -21.78
CA SER A 265 -13.98 6.40 -21.74
C SER A 265 -13.91 7.05 -20.36
N VAL A 266 -13.86 6.25 -19.29
CA VAL A 266 -14.02 6.73 -17.91
C VAL A 266 -12.69 7.11 -17.28
N VAL A 267 -12.63 8.26 -16.63
CA VAL A 267 -11.50 8.69 -15.79
C VAL A 267 -11.77 8.31 -14.33
N TYR A 268 -10.91 7.50 -13.72
CA TYR A 268 -11.00 7.21 -12.29
C TYR A 268 -10.05 8.10 -11.50
N VAL A 269 -10.53 8.67 -10.39
CA VAL A 269 -9.77 9.59 -9.54
C VAL A 269 -9.81 9.11 -8.09
N SER A 270 -8.65 8.80 -7.52
CA SER A 270 -8.52 8.38 -6.11
C SER A 270 -7.11 8.66 -5.57
N PHE A 271 -7.07 9.34 -4.41
CA PHE A 271 -5.81 9.66 -3.70
C PHE A 271 -5.59 8.79 -2.46
N GLY A 272 -6.27 7.65 -2.38
CA GLY A 272 -6.08 6.66 -1.32
C GLY A 272 -6.68 7.07 0.03
N SER A 273 -6.26 6.37 1.08
CA SER A 273 -6.87 6.47 2.41
C SER A 273 -6.17 7.44 3.36
N MET A 274 -5.19 8.20 2.89
CA MET A 274 -4.37 9.06 3.76
C MET A 274 -4.04 10.44 3.18
N ALA A 275 -4.10 10.63 1.85
CA ALA A 275 -3.78 11.92 1.26
C ALA A 275 -4.79 12.98 1.71
N VAL A 276 -4.31 14.16 2.06
CA VAL A 276 -5.14 15.33 2.36
C VAL A 276 -4.82 16.37 1.31
N MET A 277 -5.85 16.84 0.62
CA MET A 277 -5.73 17.83 -0.45
C MET A 277 -6.07 19.22 0.10
N ASP A 278 -5.27 20.21 -0.30
CA ASP A 278 -5.56 21.63 -0.02
C ASP A 278 -6.84 22.07 -0.75
N PRO A 279 -7.68 22.97 -0.17
CA PRO A 279 -8.93 23.40 -0.80
C PRO A 279 -8.76 24.03 -2.19
N ASN A 280 -7.71 24.81 -2.44
CA ASN A 280 -7.47 25.38 -3.77
C ASN A 280 -7.16 24.27 -4.76
N GLN A 281 -6.38 23.28 -4.33
CA GLN A 281 -6.04 22.15 -5.17
C GLN A 281 -7.26 21.25 -5.47
N PHE A 282 -8.17 21.12 -4.50
CA PHE A 282 -9.45 20.42 -4.66
C PHE A 282 -10.34 21.13 -5.69
N ASN A 283 -10.40 22.46 -5.65
CA ASN A 283 -11.16 23.25 -6.62
C ASN A 283 -10.61 23.08 -8.03
N GLU A 284 -9.29 23.18 -8.23
CA GLU A 284 -8.67 22.96 -9.55
C GLU A 284 -8.93 21.55 -10.07
N LEU A 285 -8.92 20.53 -9.20
CA LEU A 285 -9.26 19.18 -9.60
C LEU A 285 -10.72 19.05 -10.02
N ALA A 286 -11.66 19.59 -9.23
CA ALA A 286 -13.09 19.54 -9.56
C ALA A 286 -13.37 20.21 -10.92
N LEU A 287 -12.84 21.42 -11.12
CA LEU A 287 -12.97 22.15 -12.38
C LEU A 287 -12.26 21.44 -13.53
N GLY A 288 -11.10 20.82 -13.27
CA GLY A 288 -10.37 20.02 -14.25
C GLY A 288 -11.16 18.80 -14.72
N ILE A 289 -11.81 18.09 -13.80
CA ILE A 289 -12.65 16.94 -14.12
C ILE A 289 -13.81 17.34 -15.02
N ASP A 290 -14.49 18.45 -14.75
CA ASP A 290 -15.57 18.94 -15.62
C ASP A 290 -15.04 19.40 -16.98
N LEU A 291 -13.89 20.09 -16.99
CA LEU A 291 -13.27 20.60 -18.22
C LEU A 291 -12.84 19.46 -19.17
N LEU A 292 -12.57 18.25 -18.67
CA LEU A 292 -12.29 17.06 -19.48
C LEU A 292 -13.47 16.64 -20.36
N ASP A 293 -14.69 16.98 -19.95
CA ASP A 293 -15.94 16.60 -20.60
C ASP A 293 -16.14 15.07 -20.78
N LYS A 294 -15.53 14.28 -19.88
CA LYS A 294 -15.53 12.80 -19.91
C LYS A 294 -16.30 12.18 -18.74
N PRO A 295 -16.82 10.95 -18.88
CA PRO A 295 -17.32 10.20 -17.75
C PRO A 295 -16.24 10.02 -16.68
N PHE A 296 -16.58 10.16 -15.40
CA PHE A 296 -15.61 9.98 -14.32
C PHE A 296 -16.19 9.29 -13.08
N ILE A 297 -15.30 8.66 -12.31
CA ILE A 297 -15.57 8.29 -10.92
C ILE A 297 -14.53 8.98 -10.05
N TRP A 298 -14.99 9.73 -9.05
CA TRP A 298 -14.12 10.40 -8.10
C TRP A 298 -14.43 9.95 -6.67
N VAL A 299 -13.40 9.42 -5.99
CA VAL A 299 -13.49 9.06 -4.57
C VAL A 299 -13.19 10.28 -3.71
N VAL A 300 -14.19 10.74 -2.95
CA VAL A 300 -14.09 11.87 -2.00
C VAL A 300 -14.50 11.37 -0.62
N ARG A 301 -13.57 11.33 0.33
CA ARG A 301 -13.79 10.63 1.61
C ARG A 301 -14.68 11.45 2.56
N PRO A 302 -15.55 10.81 3.36
CA PRO A 302 -16.44 11.54 4.26
C PRO A 302 -15.77 12.34 5.38
N ASN A 303 -14.57 11.91 5.81
CA ASN A 303 -13.84 12.48 6.95
C ASN A 303 -12.58 13.27 6.52
N ASP A 304 -12.54 13.82 5.31
CA ASP A 304 -11.61 14.92 5.05
C ASP A 304 -12.09 16.13 5.87
N ASN A 305 -11.74 16.13 7.17
CA ASN A 305 -12.27 16.95 8.28
C ASN A 305 -12.11 18.48 8.13
N LYS A 306 -11.95 18.97 6.91
CA LYS A 306 -11.96 20.40 6.53
C LYS A 306 -12.71 20.70 5.23
N VAL A 307 -13.15 19.69 4.48
CA VAL A 307 -13.92 19.86 3.24
C VAL A 307 -15.29 19.26 3.48
N ASN A 308 -16.21 20.09 3.98
CA ASN A 308 -17.62 19.74 4.04
C ASN A 308 -18.05 19.27 2.64
N PHE A 309 -18.91 18.24 2.53
CA PHE A 309 -19.48 17.78 1.24
C PHE A 309 -20.16 18.91 0.43
N ASN A 310 -20.38 20.07 1.04
CA ASN A 310 -20.90 21.30 0.43
C ASN A 310 -19.81 22.26 -0.12
N ALA A 311 -18.55 21.83 -0.27
CA ALA A 311 -17.43 22.68 -0.67
C ALA A 311 -16.93 22.44 -2.10
N TYR A 312 -17.78 21.93 -3.00
CA TYR A 312 -17.47 21.99 -4.42
C TYR A 312 -17.49 23.45 -4.89
N PRO A 313 -16.60 23.85 -5.82
CA PRO A 313 -16.66 25.19 -6.37
C PRO A 313 -17.99 25.40 -7.09
N HIS A 314 -18.53 26.62 -7.04
CA HIS A 314 -19.83 26.97 -7.62
C HIS A 314 -19.97 26.53 -9.09
N ASP A 315 -18.86 26.58 -9.84
CA ASP A 315 -18.84 26.27 -11.27
C ASP A 315 -18.62 24.77 -11.57
N PHE A 316 -18.58 23.91 -10.55
CA PHE A 316 -18.54 22.46 -10.73
C PHE A 316 -19.94 21.89 -10.89
N HIS A 317 -20.20 21.32 -12.07
CA HIS A 317 -21.44 20.66 -12.45
C HIS A 317 -21.44 19.17 -12.10
N GLY A 318 -20.31 18.47 -12.28
CA GLY A 318 -20.16 17.05 -11.95
C GLY A 318 -21.12 16.08 -12.65
N SER A 319 -21.85 16.54 -13.67
CA SER A 319 -23.02 15.85 -14.24
C SER A 319 -22.69 14.59 -15.05
N LYS A 320 -21.42 14.44 -15.47
CA LYS A 320 -20.94 13.30 -16.25
C LYS A 320 -20.33 12.19 -15.41
N GLY A 321 -20.30 12.31 -14.09
CA GLY A 321 -19.60 11.35 -13.25
C GLY A 321 -20.33 10.95 -11.99
N LYS A 322 -19.68 10.07 -11.23
CA LYS A 322 -20.16 9.60 -9.95
C LYS A 322 -19.13 9.92 -8.87
N ILE A 323 -19.55 10.66 -7.85
CA ILE A 323 -18.73 10.94 -6.68
C ILE A 323 -19.16 10.01 -5.56
N VAL A 324 -18.21 9.28 -4.99
CA VAL A 324 -18.48 8.25 -3.98
C VAL A 324 -17.56 8.40 -2.78
N GLY A 325 -18.06 8.06 -1.59
CA GLY A 325 -17.29 8.10 -0.34
C GLY A 325 -16.13 7.11 -0.32
N TRP A 326 -16.38 5.91 -0.84
CA TRP A 326 -15.41 4.84 -0.98
C TRP A 326 -15.85 3.90 -2.10
N ALA A 327 -14.89 3.36 -2.86
CA ALA A 327 -15.17 2.59 -4.07
C ALA A 327 -14.51 1.21 -4.05
N PRO A 328 -15.09 0.20 -4.72
CA PRO A 328 -14.44 -1.09 -4.96
C PRO A 328 -13.31 -0.93 -6.00
N GLN A 329 -12.23 -0.24 -5.62
CA GLN A 329 -11.16 0.24 -6.50
C GLN A 329 -10.61 -0.86 -7.41
N LYS A 330 -10.30 -2.04 -6.87
CA LYS A 330 -9.81 -3.17 -7.65
C LYS A 330 -10.75 -3.55 -8.81
N LYS A 331 -12.06 -3.53 -8.59
CA LYS A 331 -13.07 -3.84 -9.62
C LYS A 331 -13.12 -2.74 -10.69
N ILE A 332 -13.10 -1.48 -10.27
CA ILE A 332 -13.03 -0.33 -11.18
C ILE A 332 -11.77 -0.39 -12.06
N LEU A 333 -10.62 -0.64 -11.45
CA LEU A 333 -9.33 -0.72 -12.15
C LEU A 333 -9.24 -1.86 -13.16
N ASN A 334 -10.10 -2.87 -13.06
CA ASN A 334 -10.21 -3.97 -14.02
C ASN A 334 -11.40 -3.82 -14.98
N HIS A 335 -12.17 -2.72 -14.89
CA HIS A 335 -13.38 -2.54 -15.67
C HIS A 335 -13.07 -2.09 -17.12
N PRO A 336 -13.71 -2.66 -18.16
CA PRO A 336 -13.44 -2.31 -19.57
C PRO A 336 -13.69 -0.84 -19.93
N ALA A 337 -14.62 -0.18 -19.24
CA ALA A 337 -14.92 1.23 -19.45
C ALA A 337 -13.80 2.18 -18.98
N LEU A 338 -12.87 1.70 -18.14
CA LEU A 338 -11.83 2.55 -17.59
C LEU A 338 -10.80 2.96 -18.67
N ALA A 339 -10.56 4.27 -18.77
CA ALA A 339 -9.59 4.85 -19.69
C ALA A 339 -8.24 5.10 -19.02
N CYS A 340 -8.25 5.75 -17.85
CA CYS A 340 -7.05 6.05 -17.08
C CYS A 340 -7.35 6.27 -15.58
N PHE A 341 -6.30 6.25 -14.76
CA PHE A 341 -6.37 6.45 -13.32
C PHE A 341 -5.53 7.66 -12.88
N ILE A 342 -6.19 8.70 -12.39
CA ILE A 342 -5.54 9.81 -11.67
C ILE A 342 -5.27 9.37 -10.23
N SER A 343 -3.99 9.22 -9.90
CA SER A 343 -3.56 8.51 -8.70
C SER A 343 -2.46 9.22 -7.94
N HIS A 344 -2.57 9.18 -6.60
CA HIS A 344 -1.49 9.53 -5.69
C HIS A 344 -0.25 8.63 -5.75
N CYS A 345 -0.26 7.56 -6.55
CA CYS A 345 0.88 6.65 -6.71
C CYS A 345 1.26 5.89 -5.42
N GLY A 346 0.32 5.69 -4.49
CA GLY A 346 0.50 4.73 -3.40
C GLY A 346 0.69 3.32 -3.95
N TRP A 347 1.56 2.53 -3.33
CA TRP A 347 2.00 1.26 -3.92
C TRP A 347 0.86 0.26 -4.16
N ASN A 348 -0.06 0.08 -3.21
CA ASN A 348 -1.20 -0.84 -3.39
C ASN A 348 -2.06 -0.45 -4.60
N SER A 349 -2.43 0.83 -4.74
CA SER A 349 -3.18 1.36 -5.89
C SER A 349 -2.39 1.23 -7.20
N THR A 350 -1.07 1.42 -7.14
CA THR A 350 -0.17 1.27 -8.29
C THR A 350 -0.21 -0.18 -8.77
N VAL A 351 0.00 -1.14 -7.88
CA VAL A 351 -0.02 -2.56 -8.22
C VAL A 351 -1.40 -3.02 -8.73
N GLU A 352 -2.49 -2.55 -8.14
CA GLU A 352 -3.85 -2.84 -8.64
C GLU A 352 -4.06 -2.30 -10.06
N GLY A 353 -3.61 -1.08 -10.36
CA GLY A 353 -3.75 -0.49 -11.70
C GLY A 353 -2.85 -1.16 -12.74
N ILE A 354 -1.66 -1.61 -12.34
CA ILE A 354 -0.78 -2.42 -13.20
C ILE A 354 -1.45 -3.74 -13.55
N CYS A 355 -2.02 -4.44 -12.58
CA CYS A 355 -2.80 -5.67 -12.81
C CYS A 355 -4.07 -5.39 -13.63
N GLY A 356 -4.61 -4.17 -13.58
CA GLY A 356 -5.69 -3.70 -14.44
C GLY A 356 -5.27 -3.46 -15.89
N GLY A 357 -3.99 -3.16 -16.13
CA GLY A 357 -3.47 -2.70 -17.42
C GLY A 357 -3.78 -1.22 -17.66
N THR A 358 -3.92 -0.45 -16.58
CA THR A 358 -4.46 0.92 -16.59
C THR A 358 -3.36 1.95 -16.75
N PRO A 359 -3.48 2.90 -17.70
CA PRO A 359 -2.64 4.08 -17.77
C PRO A 359 -2.81 5.00 -16.56
N PHE A 360 -1.70 5.58 -16.07
CA PHE A 360 -1.71 6.43 -14.88
C PHE A 360 -1.50 7.90 -15.21
N LEU A 361 -2.23 8.77 -14.52
CA LEU A 361 -1.87 10.16 -14.35
C LEU A 361 -1.41 10.36 -12.90
N CYS A 362 -0.11 10.58 -12.73
CA CYS A 362 0.58 10.54 -11.45
C CYS A 362 0.54 11.89 -10.73
N TRP A 363 -0.01 11.87 -9.52
CA TRP A 363 -0.14 13.00 -8.62
C TRP A 363 0.33 12.65 -7.19
N PRO A 364 1.63 12.40 -6.98
CA PRO A 364 2.15 12.04 -5.66
C PRO A 364 2.06 13.21 -4.67
N PHE A 365 1.79 12.89 -3.40
CA PHE A 365 1.73 13.84 -2.29
C PHE A 365 2.98 13.77 -1.42
N ALA A 366 3.42 12.57 -1.04
CA ALA A 366 4.52 12.41 -0.07
C ALA A 366 5.13 11.00 -0.10
N LYS A 367 6.25 10.85 0.64
CA LYS A 367 6.91 9.56 0.92
C LYS A 367 7.30 8.81 -0.35
N ASP A 368 7.08 7.49 -0.37
CA ASP A 368 7.41 6.59 -1.46
C ASP A 368 6.66 6.89 -2.77
N GLN A 369 5.57 7.66 -2.73
CA GLN A 369 4.77 8.00 -3.90
C GLN A 369 5.58 8.70 -5.00
N LEU A 370 6.58 9.50 -4.62
CA LEU A 370 7.46 10.21 -5.57
C LEU A 370 8.40 9.23 -6.31
N VAL A 371 8.90 8.21 -5.59
CA VAL A 371 9.67 7.13 -6.19
C VAL A 371 8.78 6.27 -7.09
N ASN A 372 7.55 5.98 -6.64
CA ASN A 372 6.57 5.22 -7.42
C ASN A 372 6.18 5.96 -8.70
N LYS A 373 5.98 7.30 -8.67
CA LYS A 373 5.78 8.14 -9.87
C LYS A 373 6.93 7.95 -10.87
N SER A 374 8.17 7.95 -10.40
CA SER A 374 9.35 7.80 -11.27
C SER A 374 9.36 6.42 -11.96
N TYR A 375 8.95 5.36 -11.27
CA TYR A 375 8.73 4.06 -11.91
C TYR A 375 7.66 4.10 -12.99
N ILE A 376 6.50 4.68 -12.67
CA ILE A 376 5.36 4.75 -13.59
C ILE A 376 5.70 5.56 -14.86
N CYS A 377 6.31 6.73 -14.69
CA CYS A 377 6.58 7.66 -15.78
C CYS A 377 7.87 7.34 -16.54
N ASP A 378 8.96 7.01 -15.86
CA ASP A 378 10.29 6.98 -16.48
C ASP A 378 10.76 5.55 -16.80
N VAL A 379 10.46 4.59 -15.92
CA VAL A 379 10.92 3.20 -16.06
C VAL A 379 9.94 2.38 -16.88
N TRP A 380 8.70 2.25 -16.40
CA TRP A 380 7.64 1.48 -17.06
C TRP A 380 7.00 2.26 -18.21
N LYS A 381 7.01 3.60 -18.12
CA LYS A 381 6.42 4.52 -19.10
C LYS A 381 4.95 4.22 -19.37
N VAL A 382 4.21 3.86 -18.31
CA VAL A 382 2.77 3.52 -18.34
C VAL A 382 1.90 4.67 -17.84
N GLY A 383 2.48 5.85 -17.63
CA GLY A 383 1.75 7.02 -17.19
C GLY A 383 2.53 8.33 -17.38
N LEU A 384 1.85 9.43 -17.09
CA LEU A 384 2.40 10.78 -17.12
C LEU A 384 2.33 11.40 -15.73
N GLY A 385 3.26 12.32 -15.44
CA GLY A 385 3.21 13.14 -14.24
C GLY A 385 2.46 14.44 -14.50
N LEU A 386 1.70 14.88 -13.50
CA LEU A 386 1.24 16.27 -13.43
C LEU A 386 2.38 17.16 -12.96
N ASP A 387 2.46 18.33 -13.57
CA ASP A 387 3.44 19.37 -13.28
C ASP A 387 2.78 20.50 -12.48
N LYS A 388 3.49 21.00 -11.46
CA LYS A 388 3.04 22.13 -10.66
C LYS A 388 3.49 23.43 -11.34
N ASP A 389 2.66 24.46 -11.24
CA ASP A 389 3.02 25.82 -11.61
C ASP A 389 4.03 26.44 -10.60
N GLU A 390 4.39 27.70 -10.83
CA GLU A 390 5.30 28.46 -9.97
C GLU A 390 4.81 28.62 -8.52
N ASN A 391 3.50 28.52 -8.28
CA ASN A 391 2.88 28.60 -6.96
C ASN A 391 2.70 27.21 -6.31
N GLY A 392 3.13 26.15 -6.98
CA GLY A 392 3.01 24.78 -6.50
C GLY A 392 1.63 24.14 -6.72
N LEU A 393 0.77 24.78 -7.51
CA LEU A 393 -0.59 24.34 -7.83
C LEU A 393 -0.60 23.57 -9.16
N ILE A 394 -1.42 22.53 -9.25
CA ILE A 394 -1.73 21.87 -10.52
C ILE A 394 -3.05 22.44 -11.03
N SER A 395 -3.04 23.10 -12.18
CA SER A 395 -4.23 23.74 -12.74
C SER A 395 -5.19 22.75 -13.41
N LYS A 396 -6.44 23.15 -13.55
CA LYS A 396 -7.47 22.43 -14.32
C LYS A 396 -7.06 22.22 -15.79
N GLU A 397 -6.35 23.18 -16.40
CA GLU A 397 -5.84 23.07 -17.77
C GLU A 397 -4.74 22.00 -17.86
N GLU A 398 -3.83 21.95 -16.90
CA GLU A 398 -2.77 20.94 -16.84
C GLU A 398 -3.37 19.53 -16.70
N ILE A 399 -4.39 19.36 -15.84
CA ILE A 399 -5.13 18.09 -15.73
C ILE A 399 -5.73 17.71 -17.08
N LYS A 400 -6.42 18.64 -17.75
CA LYS A 400 -7.01 18.38 -19.07
C LYS A 400 -5.98 17.95 -20.10
N ILE A 401 -4.93 18.75 -20.25
CA ILE A 401 -3.87 18.53 -21.24
C ILE A 401 -3.22 17.17 -21.01
N LYS A 402 -2.84 16.83 -19.78
CA LYS A 402 -2.16 15.56 -19.49
C LYS A 402 -3.08 14.35 -19.64
N VAL A 403 -4.37 14.44 -19.30
CA VAL A 403 -5.32 13.35 -19.58
C VAL A 403 -5.48 13.16 -21.09
N GLU A 404 -5.65 14.24 -21.86
CA GLU A 404 -5.77 14.15 -23.32
C GLU A 404 -4.51 13.54 -23.96
N GLN A 405 -3.32 13.95 -23.51
CA GLN A 405 -2.04 13.35 -23.92
C GLN A 405 -1.96 11.87 -23.55
N LEU A 406 -2.32 11.52 -22.31
CA LEU A 406 -2.27 10.14 -21.81
C LEU A 406 -3.18 9.21 -22.62
N LEU A 407 -4.39 9.66 -22.92
CA LEU A 407 -5.36 8.88 -23.70
C LEU A 407 -5.02 8.84 -25.20
N GLY A 408 -4.30 9.84 -25.70
CA GLY A 408 -3.82 9.89 -27.08
C GLY A 408 -2.61 8.97 -27.35
N ASP A 409 -1.80 8.66 -26.34
CA ASP A 409 -0.58 7.84 -26.51
C ASP A 409 -0.86 6.33 -26.50
N GLN A 410 -0.96 5.75 -27.70
CA GLN A 410 -1.14 4.30 -27.86
C GLN A 410 0.04 3.48 -27.33
N ASN A 411 1.25 4.04 -27.23
CA ASN A 411 2.40 3.33 -26.68
C ASN A 411 2.30 3.17 -25.17
N ILE A 412 1.81 4.18 -24.45
CA ILE A 412 1.52 4.07 -23.00
C ILE A 412 0.53 2.92 -22.80
N LYS A 413 -0.58 2.93 -23.52
CA LYS A 413 -1.62 1.89 -23.45
C LYS A 413 -1.05 0.49 -23.72
N ALA A 414 -0.27 0.33 -24.79
CA ALA A 414 0.35 -0.94 -25.13
C ALA A 414 1.32 -1.43 -24.04
N ARG A 415 2.11 -0.53 -23.43
CA ARG A 415 3.00 -0.86 -22.31
C ARG A 415 2.20 -1.25 -21.06
N SER A 416 1.11 -0.55 -20.74
CA SER A 416 0.24 -0.88 -19.61
C SER A 416 -0.33 -2.30 -19.72
N LEU A 417 -0.83 -2.67 -20.91
CA LEU A 417 -1.35 -4.02 -21.18
C LEU A 417 -0.26 -5.11 -21.10
N ARG A 418 0.93 -4.84 -21.65
CA ARG A 418 2.07 -5.76 -21.54
C ARG A 418 2.49 -5.96 -20.08
N MET A 419 2.49 -4.88 -19.30
CA MET A 419 2.88 -4.94 -17.89
C MET A 419 1.85 -5.70 -17.04
N LYS A 420 0.56 -5.58 -17.37
CA LYS A 420 -0.50 -6.44 -16.81
C LYS A 420 -0.20 -7.92 -17.05
N GLU A 421 -0.04 -8.32 -18.30
CA GLU A 421 0.22 -9.72 -18.67
C GLU A 421 1.44 -10.27 -17.92
N PHE A 422 2.54 -9.51 -17.97
CA PHE A 422 3.77 -9.86 -17.30
C PHE A 422 3.59 -10.06 -15.78
N THR A 423 2.90 -9.13 -15.13
CA THR A 423 2.66 -9.15 -13.68
C THR A 423 1.76 -10.32 -13.28
N MET A 424 0.70 -10.56 -14.04
CA MET A 424 -0.24 -11.67 -13.79
C MET A 424 0.42 -13.04 -13.96
N ASN A 425 1.37 -13.17 -14.91
CA ASN A 425 2.14 -14.40 -15.11
C ASN A 425 3.09 -14.74 -13.94
N ASN A 426 3.46 -13.77 -13.10
CA ASN A 426 4.33 -14.04 -11.94
C ASN A 426 3.60 -14.69 -10.77
N ILE A 427 2.31 -14.37 -10.63
CA ILE A 427 1.45 -14.87 -9.54
C ILE A 427 0.66 -16.12 -9.94
N SER A 428 0.67 -16.48 -11.23
CA SER A 428 0.09 -17.74 -11.71
C SER A 428 0.89 -18.96 -11.21
N LYS A 429 0.28 -20.14 -11.28
CA LYS A 429 0.91 -21.39 -10.84
C LYS A 429 2.23 -21.61 -11.59
N GLY A 430 3.33 -21.73 -10.86
CA GLY A 430 4.68 -21.90 -11.43
C GLY A 430 5.39 -20.59 -11.80
N GLY A 431 4.72 -19.44 -11.66
CA GLY A 431 5.32 -18.12 -11.75
C GLY A 431 6.34 -17.86 -10.62
N GLN A 432 7.20 -16.86 -10.81
CA GLN A 432 8.31 -16.60 -9.87
C GLN A 432 7.81 -16.20 -8.47
N SER A 433 6.80 -15.34 -8.37
CA SER A 433 6.23 -14.94 -7.08
C SER A 433 5.57 -16.12 -6.37
N SER A 434 4.87 -17.00 -7.11
CA SER A 434 4.29 -18.24 -6.58
C SER A 434 5.38 -19.17 -6.02
N LYS A 435 6.48 -19.37 -6.75
CA LYS A 435 7.63 -20.16 -6.28
C LYS A 435 8.30 -19.57 -5.05
N ASN A 436 8.46 -18.24 -5.01
CA ASN A 436 9.03 -17.54 -3.85
C ASN A 436 8.14 -17.68 -2.61
N LEU A 437 6.82 -17.62 -2.79
CA LEU A 437 5.86 -17.89 -1.72
C LEU A 437 5.96 -19.33 -1.21
N GLU A 438 6.01 -20.32 -2.11
CA GLU A 438 6.20 -21.73 -1.72
C GLU A 438 7.51 -21.95 -0.95
N LYS A 439 8.60 -21.29 -1.38
CA LYS A 439 9.88 -21.30 -0.66
C LYS A 439 9.73 -20.71 0.74
N PHE A 440 9.02 -19.59 0.87
CA PHE A 440 8.72 -18.97 2.16
C PHE A 440 7.90 -19.90 3.07
N ILE A 441 6.85 -20.53 2.55
CA ILE A 441 6.01 -21.48 3.30
C ILE A 441 6.85 -22.67 3.80
N LYS A 442 7.68 -23.26 2.92
CA LYS A 442 8.60 -24.35 3.30
C LYS A 442 9.59 -23.94 4.37
N TRP A 443 10.11 -22.72 4.32
CA TRP A 443 10.99 -22.19 5.36
C TRP A 443 10.28 -22.00 6.71
N ALA A 444 8.98 -21.71 6.71
CA ALA A 444 8.19 -21.48 7.91
C ALA A 444 7.71 -22.77 8.62
N GLN A 445 7.84 -23.93 7.97
CA GLN A 445 7.67 -25.26 8.59
C GLN A 445 8.74 -25.47 9.67
#